data_AF-A0A087RBS6-F1
#
_entry.id   AF-A0A087RBS6-F1
#
_cell.length_a   1.000
_cell.length_b   1.000
_cell.length_c   1.000
_cell.angle_alpha   90.00
_cell.angle_beta   90.00
_cell.angle_gamma   90.00
#
_symmetry.space_group_name_H-M   'P 1'
#
loop_
_entity.id
_entity.type
_entity.pdbx_description
1 polymer ?
#
loop_
_entity_poly.entity_id
_entity_poly.type
_entity_poly.pdbx_seq_one_letter_code
_entity_poly.pdbx_strand_id
1 'polypeptide(L)'
;PGGKVLEPLWYAQLAAATFVSSKKVVGRIQDTMSLFSRCIRKGKTIMLILRDIGLLLTEDTRVQMKYYHNFLEMMTGEDTLEEALSRVPVMLDLVIPRTATTASLIYSDCIIVFPEFELEHVHKPPPR
;
A
#
# COMPACT_ATOMS: atom_id res chain seq x y z
N PRO A 1 27.61 -3.45 4.89
CA PRO A 1 27.28 -2.20 4.18
C PRO A 1 27.31 -2.43 2.66
N GLY A 2 26.15 -2.79 2.07
CA GLY A 2 26.01 -2.98 0.63
C GLY A 2 25.55 -1.69 -0.02
N GLY A 3 26.33 -1.15 -0.96
CA GLY A 3 25.95 0.02 -1.74
C GLY A 3 24.68 -0.30 -2.54
N LYS A 4 23.56 0.32 -2.17
CA LYS A 4 22.32 0.22 -2.94
C LYS A 4 22.48 1.10 -4.18
N VAL A 5 22.51 0.49 -5.35
CA VAL A 5 22.36 1.22 -6.61
C VAL A 5 20.93 1.75 -6.63
N LEU A 6 20.77 3.07 -6.47
CA LEU A 6 19.49 3.73 -6.59
C LEU A 6 19.26 4.02 -8.07
N GLU A 7 18.50 3.17 -8.75
CA GLU A 7 18.02 3.51 -10.08
C GLU A 7 16.96 4.62 -9.98
N PRO A 8 17.05 5.67 -10.81
CA PRO A 8 16.03 6.70 -10.85
C PRO A 8 14.71 6.09 -11.36
N LEU A 9 13.63 6.38 -10.64
CA LEU A 9 12.27 6.04 -11.06
C LEU A 9 12.02 6.57 -12.48
N TRP A 10 11.49 5.72 -13.36
CA TRP A 10 11.16 6.07 -14.74
C TRP A 10 9.89 6.94 -14.84
N TYR A 11 9.93 8.13 -14.25
CA TYR A 11 8.80 9.05 -14.18
C TYR A 11 8.22 9.40 -15.56
N ALA A 12 9.05 9.51 -16.59
CA ALA A 12 8.60 9.78 -17.96
C ALA A 12 7.79 8.62 -18.55
N GLN A 13 8.19 7.37 -18.28
CA GLN A 13 7.47 6.19 -18.73
C GLN A 13 6.15 6.03 -17.97
N LEU A 14 6.16 6.25 -16.65
CA LEU A 14 4.95 6.26 -15.83
C LEU A 14 3.98 7.36 -16.27
N ALA A 15 4.48 8.56 -16.55
CA ALA A 15 3.70 9.67 -17.07
C ALA A 15 3.02 9.32 -18.39
N ALA A 16 3.77 8.72 -19.32
CA ALA A 16 3.25 8.26 -20.60
C ALA A 16 2.18 7.16 -20.43
N ALA A 17 2.44 6.15 -19.59
CA ALA A 17 1.52 5.05 -19.35
C ALA A 17 0.23 5.47 -18.64
N THR A 18 0.26 6.54 -17.85
CA THR A 18 -0.90 7.03 -17.08
C THR A 18 -1.56 8.27 -17.69
N PHE A 19 -1.07 8.75 -18.84
CA PHE A 19 -1.53 9.98 -19.50
C PHE A 19 -1.53 11.22 -18.57
N VAL A 20 -0.58 11.28 -17.63
CA VAL A 20 -0.39 12.44 -16.75
C VAL A 20 1.00 13.03 -16.94
N SER A 21 1.20 14.29 -16.57
CA SER A 21 2.54 14.90 -16.70
C SER A 21 3.54 14.30 -15.70
N SER A 22 4.82 14.20 -16.09
CA SER A 22 5.89 13.75 -15.18
C SER A 22 5.94 14.55 -13.87
N LYS A 23 5.66 15.86 -13.94
CA LYS A 23 5.54 16.72 -12.75
C LYS A 23 4.43 16.24 -11.81
N LYS A 24 3.28 15.84 -12.35
CA LYS A 24 2.14 15.32 -11.56
C LYS A 24 2.45 13.94 -10.97
N VAL A 25 3.14 13.07 -11.70
CA VAL A 25 3.62 11.78 -11.17
C VAL A 25 4.55 12.00 -9.97
N VAL A 26 5.58 12.83 -10.15
CA VAL A 26 6.56 13.14 -9.10
C VAL A 26 5.86 13.75 -7.89
N GLY A 27 4.99 14.73 -8.11
CA GLY A 27 4.23 15.37 -7.03
C GLY A 27 3.42 14.37 -6.22
N ARG A 28 2.63 13.48 -6.87
CA ARG A 28 1.82 12.48 -6.16
C ARG A 28 2.65 11.51 -5.34
N ILE A 29 3.80 11.08 -5.85
CA ILE A 29 4.73 10.21 -5.12
C ILE A 29 5.30 10.96 -3.91
N GLN A 30 5.77 12.19 -4.10
CA GLN A 30 6.33 13.01 -3.02
C GLN A 30 5.31 13.33 -1.94
N ASP A 31 4.08 13.70 -2.32
CA ASP A 31 3.01 14.04 -1.38
C ASP A 31 2.61 12.82 -0.54
N THR A 32 2.44 11.66 -1.18
CA THR A 32 2.11 10.39 -0.51
C THR A 32 3.21 10.01 0.48
N MET A 33 4.48 10.03 0.05
CA MET A 33 5.61 9.66 0.90
C MET A 33 5.83 10.66 2.04
N SER A 34 5.58 11.94 1.79
CA SER A 34 5.63 12.98 2.82
C SER A 34 4.54 12.78 3.88
N LEU A 35 3.32 12.45 3.46
CA LEU A 35 2.22 12.12 4.39
C LEU A 35 2.53 10.86 5.20
N PHE A 36 2.99 9.80 4.53
CA PHE A 36 3.37 8.53 5.17
C PHE A 36 4.47 8.75 6.23
N SER A 37 5.55 9.43 5.87
CA SER A 37 6.64 9.81 6.78
C SER A 37 6.14 10.64 7.97
N ARG A 38 5.25 11.60 7.73
CA ARG A 38 4.64 12.41 8.79
C ARG A 38 3.77 11.58 9.74
N CYS A 39 3.02 10.60 9.24
CA CYS A 39 2.23 9.69 10.09
C CYS A 39 3.15 8.80 10.94
N ILE A 40 4.24 8.28 10.37
CA ILE A 40 5.23 7.45 11.10
C ILE A 40 5.84 8.24 12.26
N ARG A 41 6.30 9.46 11.98
CA ARG A 41 6.91 10.32 13.01
C ARG A 41 5.96 10.64 14.17
N LYS A 42 4.66 10.58 13.93
CA LYS A 42 3.63 10.81 14.95
C LYS A 42 3.23 9.53 15.71
N GLY A 43 3.85 8.39 15.42
CA GLY A 43 3.53 7.11 16.04
C GLY A 43 2.12 6.61 15.70
N LYS A 44 1.60 6.99 14.53
CA LYS A 44 0.26 6.57 14.08
C LYS A 44 0.30 5.15 13.53
N THR A 45 -0.78 4.39 13.75
CA THR A 45 -1.05 3.20 12.94
C THR A 45 -1.45 3.61 11.53
N ILE A 46 -0.73 3.13 10.52
CA ILE A 46 -0.92 3.53 9.11
C ILE A 46 -1.33 2.34 8.29
N MET A 47 -2.35 2.53 7.47
CA MET A 47 -2.69 1.63 6.38
C MET A 47 -2.44 2.33 5.05
N LEU A 48 -1.37 1.95 4.37
CA LEU A 48 -1.06 2.41 3.02
C LEU A 48 -1.62 1.41 2.00
N ILE A 49 -2.69 1.79 1.32
CA ILE A 49 -3.34 1.01 0.28
C ILE A 49 -2.67 1.30 -1.07
N LEU A 50 -2.14 0.25 -1.67
CA LEU A 50 -1.66 0.21 -3.05
C LEU A 50 -2.76 -0.45 -3.89
N ARG A 51 -3.63 0.34 -4.54
CA ARG A 51 -4.95 -0.10 -5.06
C ARG A 51 -4.97 -1.41 -5.83
N ASP A 52 -3.91 -1.72 -6.56
CA ASP A 52 -3.81 -2.89 -7.45
C ASP A 52 -2.80 -3.93 -6.97
N ILE A 53 -2.19 -3.72 -5.80
CA ILE A 53 -1.14 -4.58 -5.24
C ILE A 53 -1.59 -5.18 -3.91
N GLY A 54 -2.11 -4.34 -3.00
CA GLY A 54 -2.45 -4.75 -1.64
C GLY A 54 -2.41 -3.59 -0.66
N LEU A 55 -1.99 -3.86 0.58
CA LEU A 55 -1.83 -2.85 1.62
C LEU A 55 -0.60 -3.12 2.49
N LEU A 56 0.00 -2.04 2.96
CA LEU A 56 1.06 -2.04 3.95
C LEU A 56 0.50 -1.48 5.26
N LEU A 57 0.49 -2.32 6.30
CA LEU A 57 0.11 -1.95 7.65
C LEU A 57 1.37 -1.63 8.46
N THR A 58 1.38 -0.50 9.15
CA THR A 58 2.39 -0.17 10.16
C THR A 58 1.70 0.07 11.49
N GLU A 59 2.07 -0.71 12.51
CA GLU A 59 1.53 -0.63 13.86
C GLU A 59 2.69 -0.76 14.85
N ASP A 60 2.87 0.22 15.73
CA ASP A 60 4.02 0.34 16.63
C ASP A 60 5.37 0.22 15.89
N THR A 61 6.04 -0.93 16.04
CA THR A 61 7.33 -1.27 15.41
C THR A 61 7.18 -2.32 14.32
N ARG A 62 5.95 -2.81 14.08
CA ARG A 62 5.64 -3.85 13.12
C ARG A 62 5.23 -3.24 11.79
N VAL A 63 5.73 -3.85 10.72
CA VAL A 63 5.37 -3.53 9.35
C VAL A 63 4.96 -4.82 8.67
N GLN A 64 3.72 -4.88 8.17
CA GLN A 64 3.19 -6.06 7.49
C GLN A 64 2.65 -5.68 6.12
N MET A 65 3.14 -6.36 5.08
CA MET A 65 2.57 -6.27 3.75
C MET A 65 1.53 -7.37 3.57
N LYS A 66 0.36 -7.01 3.03
CA LYS A 66 -0.65 -7.95 2.54
C LYS A 66 -0.93 -7.68 1.08
N TYR A 67 -1.10 -8.72 0.29
CA TYR A 67 -1.28 -8.67 -1.15
C TYR A 67 -2.68 -9.08 -1.56
N TYR A 68 -3.20 -8.47 -2.62
CA TYR A 68 -4.41 -8.98 -3.24
C TYR A 68 -4.10 -10.28 -3.99
N HIS A 69 -5.01 -11.24 -3.90
CA HIS A 69 -4.87 -12.53 -4.59
C HIS A 69 -4.61 -12.35 -6.09
N ASN A 70 -5.46 -11.57 -6.76
CA ASN A 70 -5.36 -11.30 -8.19
C ASN A 70 -4.03 -10.63 -8.59
N PHE A 71 -3.41 -9.85 -7.70
CA PHE A 71 -2.09 -9.29 -7.95
C PHE A 71 -1.01 -10.38 -7.93
N LEU A 72 -1.02 -11.27 -6.94
CA LEU A 72 -0.05 -12.36 -6.86
C LEU A 72 -0.22 -13.34 -8.02
N GLU A 73 -1.47 -13.64 -8.38
CA GLU A 73 -1.83 -14.48 -9.51
C GLU A 73 -1.30 -13.89 -10.82
N MET A 74 -1.47 -12.58 -11.05
CA MET A 74 -0.90 -11.89 -12.21
C MET A 74 0.63 -11.96 -12.26
N MET A 75 1.30 -11.93 -11.11
CA MET A 75 2.77 -11.91 -11.02
C MET A 75 3.41 -13.29 -11.11
N THR A 76 2.71 -14.34 -10.68
CA THR A 76 3.30 -15.69 -10.51
C THR A 76 2.63 -16.77 -11.38
N GLY A 77 1.45 -16.50 -11.90
CA GLY A 77 0.57 -17.50 -12.53
C GLY A 77 -0.27 -18.24 -11.49
N GLU A 78 -1.51 -18.57 -11.87
CA GLU A 78 -2.51 -19.22 -11.00
C GLU A 78 -1.98 -20.54 -10.40
N ASP A 79 -1.52 -21.46 -11.25
CA ASP A 79 -1.02 -22.77 -10.82
C ASP A 79 0.16 -22.65 -9.83
N THR A 80 1.08 -21.73 -10.10
CA THR A 80 2.26 -21.49 -9.25
C THR A 80 1.85 -20.92 -7.89
N LEU A 81 0.88 -20.00 -7.88
CA LEU A 81 0.39 -19.39 -6.65
C LEU A 81 -0.30 -20.45 -5.77
N GLU A 82 -1.18 -21.25 -6.35
CA GLU A 82 -1.88 -22.33 -5.63
C GLU A 82 -0.89 -23.36 -5.05
N GLU A 83 0.12 -23.76 -5.84
CA GLU A 83 1.18 -24.66 -5.35
C GLU A 83 1.94 -24.03 -4.17
N ALA A 84 2.30 -22.74 -4.26
CA ALA A 84 2.99 -22.04 -3.19
C ALA A 84 2.14 -21.91 -1.91
N LEU A 85 0.87 -21.54 -2.04
CA LEU A 85 -0.07 -21.40 -0.92
C LEU A 85 -0.35 -22.75 -0.24
N SER A 86 -0.41 -23.84 -1.02
CA SER A 86 -0.58 -25.19 -0.48
C SER A 86 0.63 -25.67 0.34
N ARG A 87 1.84 -25.26 -0.04
CA ARG A 87 3.10 -25.66 0.61
C ARG A 87 3.44 -24.81 1.82
N VAL A 88 3.05 -23.54 1.82
CA VAL A 88 3.39 -22.58 2.86
C VAL A 88 2.10 -21.94 3.39
N PRO A 89 1.39 -22.59 4.34
CA PRO A 89 0.13 -22.09 4.88
C PRO A 89 0.23 -20.67 5.47
N VAL A 90 1.40 -20.29 5.99
CA VAL A 90 1.67 -18.95 6.51
C VAL A 90 1.54 -17.86 5.44
N MET A 91 1.70 -18.18 4.14
CA MET A 91 1.45 -17.21 3.08
C MET A 91 -0.02 -16.81 2.97
N LEU A 92 -0.96 -17.66 3.42
CA LEU A 92 -2.40 -17.33 3.40
C LEU A 92 -2.70 -16.09 4.24
N ASP A 93 -1.96 -15.86 5.32
CA ASP A 93 -2.11 -14.66 6.17
C ASP A 93 -1.65 -13.36 5.48
N LEU A 94 -0.83 -13.49 4.43
CA LEU A 94 -0.33 -12.39 3.61
C LEU A 94 -1.24 -12.12 2.40
N VAL A 95 -2.19 -13.01 2.09
CA VAL A 95 -3.13 -12.84 0.98
C VAL A 95 -4.47 -12.34 1.51
N ILE A 96 -4.99 -11.30 0.90
CA ILE A 96 -6.28 -10.72 1.27
C ILE A 96 -7.21 -10.58 0.06
N PRO A 97 -8.52 -10.78 0.23
CA PRO A 97 -9.47 -10.38 -0.78
C PRO A 97 -9.56 -8.85 -0.83
N ARG A 98 -9.86 -8.29 -2.01
CA ARG A 98 -9.98 -6.83 -2.19
C ARG A 98 -11.03 -6.19 -1.28
N THR A 99 -12.05 -6.97 -0.90
CA THR A 99 -13.11 -6.57 0.01
C THR A 99 -12.69 -6.49 1.48
N ALA A 100 -11.59 -7.14 1.89
CA ALA A 100 -11.11 -7.10 3.28
C ALA A 100 -10.44 -5.76 3.65
N THR A 101 -10.09 -4.95 2.66
CA THR A 101 -9.49 -3.62 2.87
C THR A 101 -10.41 -2.71 3.67
N THR A 102 -11.74 -2.85 3.55
CA THR A 102 -12.71 -2.01 4.28
C THR A 102 -12.81 -2.35 5.76
N ALA A 103 -12.68 -3.61 6.15
CA ALA A 103 -12.72 -4.04 7.55
C ALA A 103 -11.49 -3.57 8.35
N SER A 104 -10.34 -3.42 7.68
CA SER A 104 -9.08 -2.96 8.30
C SER A 104 -9.04 -1.43 8.50
N LEU A 105 -9.94 -0.67 7.85
CA LEU A 105 -10.03 0.80 8.00
C LEU A 105 -10.39 1.22 9.43
N ILE A 106 -11.12 0.38 10.17
CA ILE A 106 -11.72 0.73 11.47
C ILE A 106 -10.66 0.95 12.56
N TYR A 107 -9.45 0.40 12.39
CA TYR A 107 -8.39 0.40 13.40
C TYR A 107 -7.17 1.26 13.02
N SER A 108 -7.23 1.99 11.90
CA SER A 108 -6.09 2.79 11.41
C SER A 108 -6.23 4.28 11.73
N ASP A 109 -5.19 4.89 12.31
CA ASP A 109 -5.15 6.33 12.61
C ASP A 109 -4.87 7.22 11.37
N CYS A 110 -4.34 6.59 10.31
CA CYS A 110 -3.94 7.24 9.07
C CYS A 110 -4.14 6.24 7.91
N ILE A 111 -5.12 6.51 7.06
CA ILE A 111 -5.34 5.73 5.83
C ILE A 111 -4.78 6.54 4.67
N ILE A 112 -3.91 5.93 3.89
CA ILE A 112 -3.27 6.56 2.73
C ILE A 112 -3.55 5.66 1.53
N VAL A 113 -4.20 6.20 0.50
CA VAL A 113 -4.47 5.47 -0.74
C VAL A 113 -3.56 6.03 -1.82
N PHE A 114 -2.79 5.17 -2.47
CA PHE A 114 -1.92 5.56 -3.59
C PHE A 114 -2.48 5.01 -4.92
N PRO A 115 -2.46 5.79 -6.02
CA PRO A 115 -1.87 7.14 -6.19
C PRO A 115 -2.81 8.33 -5.90
N GLU A 116 -4.07 8.06 -5.58
CA GLU A 116 -5.07 9.07 -5.23
C GLU A 116 -5.43 8.95 -3.76
N PHE A 117 -4.95 9.90 -2.96
CA PHE A 117 -5.35 10.06 -1.56
C PHE A 117 -6.43 11.13 -1.48
N GLU A 118 -7.56 10.79 -0.85
CA GLU A 118 -8.40 11.77 -0.17
C GLU A 118 -8.17 11.58 1.33
N LEU A 119 -7.90 12.68 2.03
CA LEU A 119 -7.72 12.67 3.48
C LEU A 119 -9.11 12.71 4.12
N GLU A 120 -9.75 11.56 4.34
CA GLU A 120 -10.96 11.52 5.17
C GLU A 120 -10.58 11.66 6.65
N HIS A 121 -10.86 12.84 7.21
CA HIS A 121 -10.88 13.04 8.65
C HIS A 121 -12.18 12.49 9.21
N VAL A 122 -12.16 11.25 9.73
CA VAL A 122 -13.27 10.72 10.54
C VAL A 122 -13.43 11.64 11.76
N HIS A 123 -14.42 12.53 11.70
CA HIS A 123 -14.84 13.29 12.86
C HIS A 123 -15.55 12.31 13.79
N LYS A 124 -14.89 11.97 14.90
CA LYS A 124 -15.54 11.25 15.98
C LYS A 124 -16.73 12.10 16.45
N PRO A 125 -17.98 11.59 16.42
CA PRO A 125 -19.10 12.38 16.93
C PRO A 125 -18.86 12.68 18.43
N PRO A 126 -19.20 13.90 18.90
CA PRO A 126 -19.06 14.23 20.30
C PRO A 126 -19.99 13.33 21.13
N PRO A 127 -19.56 12.93 22.34
CA PRO A 127 -20.35 12.03 23.17
C PRO A 127 -21.71 12.67 23.48
N ARG A 128 -22.79 11.90 23.28
CA ARG A 128 -24.13 12.17 23.79
C ARG A 128 -24.62 10.95 24.53
#